data_AF-A0A453MTF2-F1
#
_entry.id   AF-A0A453MTF2-F1
#
_cell.length_a   1.000
_cell.length_b   1.000
_cell.length_c   1.000
_cell.angle_alpha   90.00
_cell.angle_beta   90.00
_cell.angle_gamma   90.00
#
_symmetry.space_group_name_H-M   'P 1'
#
loop_
_entity.id
_entity.type
_entity.pdbx_description
1 polymer ?
#
loop_
_entity_poly.entity_id
_entity_poly.type
_entity_poly.pdbx_seq_one_letter_code
_entity_poly.pdbx_strand_id
1 'polypeptide(L)'
;SGPDKEMARALPWLIFAATLLLLASIKSSTASRMAKPGCQETCGNLTIPYPFGIGQGCFYSEGFDVSCENNRVFMHNSSSQMEIYNISLAGGQTRVSTFIASKCFYCA
;
A
#
# COMPACT_ATOMS: atom_id res chain seq x y z
N SER A 1 -32.00 -23.78 46.00
CA SER A 1 -31.64 -23.00 44.79
C SER A 1 -30.20 -22.57 44.92
N GLY A 2 -29.28 -23.29 44.26
CA GLY A 2 -27.85 -23.13 44.48
C GLY A 2 -27.19 -22.05 43.60
N PRO A 3 -25.92 -21.71 43.92
CA PRO A 3 -25.10 -20.70 43.22
C PRO A 3 -24.66 -21.08 41.80
N ASP A 4 -25.06 -22.28 41.34
CA ASP A 4 -24.74 -22.90 40.04
C ASP A 4 -25.29 -22.16 38.80
N LYS A 5 -26.33 -21.35 38.99
CA LYS A 5 -27.13 -20.71 37.92
C LYS A 5 -26.72 -19.27 37.61
N GLU A 6 -25.95 -18.68 38.52
CA GLU A 6 -25.36 -17.34 38.38
C GLU A 6 -24.15 -17.39 37.42
N MET A 7 -23.35 -18.46 37.51
CA MET A 7 -22.16 -18.67 36.67
C MET A 7 -22.51 -18.93 35.19
N ALA A 8 -23.61 -19.64 34.94
CA ALA A 8 -24.10 -19.91 33.59
C ALA A 8 -24.60 -18.65 32.87
N ARG A 9 -25.07 -17.63 33.61
CA ARG A 9 -25.45 -16.31 33.06
C ARG A 9 -24.27 -15.41 32.79
N ALA A 10 -23.16 -15.58 33.51
CA ALA A 10 -21.93 -14.81 33.32
C ALA A 10 -21.11 -15.28 32.11
N LEU A 11 -21.20 -16.58 31.73
CA LEU A 11 -20.50 -17.16 30.58
C LEU A 11 -20.68 -16.36 29.27
N PRO A 12 -21.91 -16.05 28.81
CA PRO A 12 -22.09 -15.30 27.56
C PRO A 12 -21.51 -13.87 27.61
N TRP A 13 -21.51 -13.23 28.79
CA TRP A 13 -20.93 -11.90 28.98
C TRP A 13 -19.40 -11.94 28.97
N LEU A 14 -18.82 -12.96 29.59
CA LEU A 14 -17.37 -13.21 29.57
C LEU A 14 -16.90 -13.50 28.15
N ILE A 15 -17.66 -14.30 27.38
CA ILE A 15 -17.36 -14.56 25.97
C ILE A 15 -17.42 -13.24 25.20
N PHE A 16 -18.50 -12.45 25.32
CA PHE A 16 -18.65 -11.19 24.60
C PHE A 16 -17.53 -10.18 24.94
N ALA A 17 -17.17 -10.05 26.22
CA ALA A 17 -16.06 -9.22 26.66
C ALA A 17 -14.71 -9.71 26.10
N ALA A 18 -14.48 -11.02 26.09
CA ALA A 18 -13.28 -11.61 25.50
C ALA A 18 -13.21 -11.39 23.98
N THR A 19 -14.33 -11.51 23.25
CA THR A 19 -14.38 -11.21 21.82
C THR A 19 -14.10 -9.74 21.55
N LEU A 20 -14.67 -8.83 22.35
CA LEU A 20 -14.44 -7.38 22.22
C LEU A 20 -12.97 -7.01 22.47
N LEU A 21 -12.32 -7.63 23.46
CA LEU A 21 -10.89 -7.50 23.73
C LEU A 21 -10.03 -8.04 22.57
N LEU A 22 -10.45 -9.14 21.92
CA LEU A 22 -9.75 -9.69 20.76
C LEU A 22 -9.81 -8.74 19.55
N LEU A 23 -10.99 -8.16 19.26
CA LEU A 23 -11.14 -7.21 18.15
C LEU A 23 -10.34 -5.91 18.36
N ALA A 24 -10.14 -5.48 19.60
CA ALA A 24 -9.32 -4.30 19.92
C ALA A 24 -7.82 -4.49 19.62
N SER A 25 -7.37 -5.73 19.40
CA SER A 25 -5.95 -6.05 19.17
C SER A 25 -5.54 -6.03 17.69
N ILE A 26 -6.45 -5.73 16.76
CA ILE A 26 -6.16 -5.69 15.32
C ILE A 26 -5.22 -4.50 15.04
N LYS A 27 -3.93 -4.79 14.87
CA LYS A 27 -2.93 -3.80 14.44
C LYS A 27 -2.99 -3.66 12.92
N SER A 28 -3.27 -2.45 12.43
CA SER A 28 -3.07 -2.13 11.02
C SER A 28 -1.57 -2.04 10.74
N SER A 29 -1.05 -2.94 9.91
CA SER A 29 0.33 -2.84 9.43
C SER A 29 0.42 -1.69 8.44
N THR A 30 1.02 -0.58 8.85
CA THR A 30 1.38 0.49 7.92
C THR A 30 2.42 -0.05 6.95
N ALA A 31 2.05 -0.14 5.67
CA ALA A 31 3.00 -0.46 4.63
C ALA A 31 4.15 0.57 4.69
N SER A 32 5.35 0.10 4.97
CA SER A 32 6.53 0.93 5.20
C SER A 32 6.83 1.70 3.91
N ARG A 33 6.91 3.03 3.96
CA ARG A 33 7.36 3.86 2.82
C ARG A 33 8.87 3.78 2.60
N MET A 34 9.44 2.60 2.74
CA MET A 34 10.88 2.40 2.73
C MET A 34 11.27 1.75 1.42
N ALA A 35 12.32 2.27 0.79
CA ALA A 35 12.94 1.62 -0.34
C ALA A 35 13.63 0.33 0.10
N LYS A 36 13.95 -0.53 -0.86
CA LYS A 36 14.79 -1.69 -0.59
C LYS A 36 16.17 -1.21 -0.05
N PRO A 37 16.72 -1.82 1.01
CA PRO A 37 18.02 -1.41 1.54
C PRO A 37 19.10 -1.38 0.46
N GLY A 38 19.86 -0.28 0.41
CA GLY A 38 20.91 -0.06 -0.61
C GLY A 38 20.41 0.53 -1.93
N CYS A 39 19.11 0.76 -2.08
CA CYS A 39 18.51 1.39 -3.26
C CYS A 39 18.18 2.86 -3.02
N GLN A 40 18.05 3.61 -4.13
CA GLN A 40 17.67 5.01 -4.08
C GLN A 40 16.24 5.16 -3.56
N GLU A 41 16.08 5.88 -2.45
CA GLU A 41 14.80 6.05 -1.77
C GLU A 41 13.95 7.18 -2.33
N THR A 42 14.57 8.22 -2.89
CA THR A 42 13.87 9.42 -3.35
C THR A 42 14.35 9.88 -4.72
N CYS A 43 13.47 10.54 -5.46
CA CYS A 43 13.79 11.27 -6.68
C CYS A 43 12.99 12.57 -6.66
N GLY A 44 13.68 13.71 -6.59
CA GLY A 44 13.05 14.99 -6.30
C GLY A 44 12.30 14.95 -4.96
N ASN A 45 11.00 15.25 -4.99
CA ASN A 45 10.15 15.26 -3.80
C ASN A 45 9.33 13.97 -3.61
N LEU A 46 9.60 12.93 -4.41
CA LEU A 46 8.86 11.68 -4.36
C LEU A 46 9.68 10.57 -3.71
N THR A 47 9.13 9.94 -2.68
CA THR A 47 9.67 8.70 -2.08
C THR A 47 9.23 7.50 -2.91
N ILE A 48 10.17 6.61 -3.21
CA ILE A 48 10.01 5.40 -4.02
C ILE A 48 10.12 4.20 -3.07
N PRO A 49 8.99 3.75 -2.48
CA PRO A 49 9.03 2.64 -1.57
C PRO A 49 9.00 1.31 -2.32
N TYR A 50 9.53 0.26 -1.68
CA TYR A 50 9.33 -1.10 -2.17
C TYR A 50 7.83 -1.41 -2.25
N PRO A 51 7.31 -2.03 -3.33
CA PRO A 51 8.02 -2.80 -4.36
C PRO A 51 8.66 -2.02 -5.52
N PHE A 52 8.52 -0.68 -5.57
CA PHE A 52 9.11 0.14 -6.62
C PHE A 52 10.60 0.39 -6.39
N GLY A 53 11.35 0.65 -7.47
CA GLY A 53 12.76 0.99 -7.35
C GLY A 53 13.42 1.37 -8.66
N ILE A 54 14.54 2.08 -8.54
CA ILE A 54 15.39 2.51 -9.66
C ILE A 54 16.58 1.57 -9.77
N GLY A 55 16.81 1.01 -10.96
CA GLY A 55 17.96 0.16 -11.23
C GLY A 55 17.76 -1.31 -10.86
N GLN A 56 18.66 -2.15 -11.37
CA GLN A 56 18.56 -3.60 -11.27
C GLN A 56 18.56 -4.06 -9.81
N GLY A 57 17.60 -4.92 -9.47
CA GLY A 57 17.49 -5.50 -8.13
C GLY A 57 16.91 -4.57 -7.07
N CYS A 58 16.46 -3.36 -7.43
CA CYS A 58 15.84 -2.42 -6.50
C CYS A 58 14.31 -2.46 -6.47
N PHE A 59 13.70 -3.11 -7.45
CA PHE A 59 12.26 -3.31 -7.57
C PHE A 59 11.91 -4.80 -7.43
N TYR A 60 10.64 -5.11 -7.20
CA TYR A 60 10.16 -6.49 -7.04
C TYR A 60 10.18 -7.31 -8.33
N SER A 61 9.61 -6.77 -9.40
CA SER A 61 9.52 -7.38 -10.74
C SER A 61 9.34 -6.32 -11.82
N GLU A 62 9.38 -6.71 -13.10
CA GLU A 62 9.00 -5.84 -14.21
C GLU A 62 7.63 -5.18 -13.96
N GLY A 63 7.52 -3.89 -14.28
CA GLY A 63 6.35 -3.06 -14.00
C GLY A 63 6.41 -2.30 -12.67
N PHE A 64 7.35 -2.64 -11.78
CA PHE A 64 7.68 -1.85 -10.58
C PHE A 64 8.97 -1.04 -10.73
N ASP A 65 9.69 -1.26 -11.82
CA ASP A 65 10.85 -0.49 -12.19
C ASP A 65 10.45 0.94 -12.61
N VAL A 66 11.14 1.92 -12.04
CA VAL A 66 10.91 3.33 -12.32
C VAL A 66 12.23 4.01 -12.68
N SER A 67 12.13 5.08 -13.46
CA SER A 67 13.26 5.92 -13.84
C SER A 67 13.17 7.28 -13.13
N CYS A 68 14.31 7.89 -12.84
CA CYS A 68 14.40 9.25 -12.34
C CYS A 68 15.05 10.14 -13.40
N GLU A 69 14.32 11.10 -13.94
CA GLU A 69 14.82 12.05 -14.93
C GLU A 69 14.41 13.48 -14.52
N ASN A 70 15.37 14.39 -14.47
CA ASN A 70 15.15 15.79 -14.07
C ASN A 70 14.37 15.93 -12.75
N ASN A 71 14.73 15.13 -11.72
CA ASN A 71 14.06 15.07 -10.41
C ASN A 71 12.57 14.68 -10.46
N ARG A 72 12.14 14.00 -11.53
CA ARG A 72 10.79 13.45 -11.70
C ARG A 72 10.86 11.95 -11.91
N VAL A 73 9.85 11.25 -11.40
CA VAL A 73 9.78 9.78 -11.45
C VAL A 73 8.89 9.38 -12.62
N PHE A 74 9.32 8.41 -13.41
CA PHE A 74 8.57 7.90 -14.56
C PHE A 74 8.47 6.38 -14.50
N MET A 75 7.38 5.82 -15.02
CA MET A 75 7.28 4.39 -15.25
C MET A 75 8.35 3.97 -16.27
N HIS A 76 9.21 3.03 -15.90
CA HIS A 76 10.30 2.61 -16.79
C HIS A 76 9.73 1.96 -18.06
N ASN A 77 10.40 2.19 -19.20
CA ASN A 77 10.03 1.65 -20.51
C ASN A 77 8.57 1.90 -20.94
N SER A 78 7.94 2.96 -20.44
CA SER A 78 6.63 3.37 -20.92
C SER A 78 6.78 4.25 -22.16
N SER A 79 6.20 3.82 -23.28
CA SER A 79 6.16 4.58 -24.56
C SER A 79 5.58 5.99 -24.42
N SER A 80 4.98 6.27 -23.27
CA SER A 80 4.17 7.43 -22.96
C SER A 80 4.81 8.37 -21.94
N GLN A 81 6.01 8.07 -21.44
CA GLN A 81 6.68 8.83 -20.37
C GLN A 81 5.72 9.15 -19.21
N MET A 82 5.08 8.11 -18.66
CA MET A 82 4.09 8.28 -17.58
C MET A 82 4.79 8.74 -16.31
N GLU A 83 4.59 10.00 -15.94
CA GLU A 83 5.14 10.61 -14.73
C GLU A 83 4.37 10.13 -13.51
N ILE A 84 5.06 9.71 -12.45
CA ILE A 84 4.46 9.30 -11.19
C ILE A 84 4.45 10.52 -10.26
N TYR A 85 3.25 10.90 -9.78
CA TYR A 85 3.08 12.00 -8.82
C TYR A 85 2.95 11.52 -7.38
N ASN A 86 2.45 10.31 -7.17
CA ASN A 86 2.26 9.78 -5.82
C ASN A 86 2.18 8.25 -5.79
N ILE A 87 2.77 7.66 -4.76
CA ILE A 87 2.68 6.23 -4.46
C ILE A 87 2.04 6.08 -3.08
N SER A 88 0.88 5.41 -3.03
CA SER A 88 0.16 5.12 -1.79
C SER A 88 0.07 3.61 -1.58
N LEU A 89 0.95 3.08 -0.73
CA LEU A 89 0.94 1.67 -0.37
C LEU A 89 -0.30 1.29 0.45
N ALA A 90 -0.75 2.18 1.35
CA ALA A 90 -1.95 1.95 2.15
C ALA A 90 -3.22 1.88 1.29
N GLY A 91 -3.27 2.63 0.20
CA GLY A 91 -4.36 2.60 -0.77
C GLY A 91 -4.14 1.62 -1.94
N GLY A 92 -2.99 0.94 -2.01
CA GLY A 92 -2.64 0.06 -3.13
C GLY A 92 -2.67 0.76 -4.50
N GLN A 93 -2.37 2.07 -4.55
CA GLN A 93 -2.56 2.89 -5.75
C GLN A 93 -1.34 3.76 -6.05
N THR A 94 -1.09 3.96 -7.34
CA THR A 94 -0.09 4.90 -7.86
C THR A 94 -0.78 5.91 -8.77
N ARG A 95 -0.50 7.20 -8.58
CA ARG A 95 -1.03 8.29 -9.41
C ARG A 95 -0.03 8.63 -10.48
N VAL A 96 -0.43 8.46 -11.73
CA VAL A 96 0.39 8.72 -12.92
C VAL A 96 -0.20 9.81 -13.80
N SER A 97 0.63 10.44 -14.62
CA SER A 97 0.18 11.25 -15.76
C SER A 97 -0.44 10.35 -16.82
N THR A 98 -1.41 10.90 -17.56
CA THR A 98 -2.02 10.24 -18.72
C THR A 98 -2.03 11.20 -19.88
N PHE A 99 -2.08 10.68 -21.10
CA PHE A 99 -2.36 11.51 -22.25
C PHE A 99 -3.80 12.02 -22.20
N ILE A 100 -3.98 13.26 -22.65
CA ILE A 100 -5.32 13.78 -22.87
C ILE A 100 -5.90 13.03 -24.06
N ALA A 101 -6.85 12.13 -23.78
CA ALA A 101 -7.55 11.41 -24.83
C ALA A 101 -8.38 12.40 -25.66
N SER A 102 -8.13 12.45 -26.96
CA SER A 102 -8.99 13.18 -27.91
C SER A 102 -10.25 12.39 -28.29
N LYS A 103 -10.26 11.10 -27.99
CA LYS A 103 -11.38 10.17 -28.20
C LYS A 103 -11.47 9.21 -27.01
N CYS A 104 -12.56 9.32 -26.26
CA CYS A 104 -12.88 8.36 -25.19
C CYS A 104 -13.75 7.26 -25.79
N PHE A 105 -13.19 6.06 -25.92
CA PHE A 105 -13.98 4.85 -26.11
C PHE A 105 -14.17 4.19 -24.74
N TYR A 106 -15.36 3.67 -24.50
CA TYR A 106 -15.62 2.83 -23.33
C TYR A 106 -14.87 1.51 -23.50
N CYS A 107 -14.09 1.12 -22.50
CA CYS A 107 -13.60 -0.25 -22.38
C CYS A 107 -14.77 -1.12 -21.92
N ALA A 108 -15.17 -2.10 -22.72
CA ALA A 108 -16.11 -3.15 -22.35
C ALA A 108 -15.36 -4.35 -21.77
#